data_AF-A0A925DD08-F1
#
_entry.id   AF-A0A925DD08-F1
#
_cell.length_a   1.000
_cell.length_b   1.000
_cell.length_c   1.000
_cell.angle_alpha   90.00
_cell.angle_beta   90.00
_cell.angle_gamma   90.00
#
_symmetry.space_group_name_H-M   'P 1'
#
loop_
_entity.id
_entity.type
_entity.pdbx_description
1 polymer ?
#
loop_
_entity_poly.entity_id
_entity_poly.type
_entity_poly.pdbx_seq_one_letter_code
_entity_poly.pdbx_strand_id
1 'polypeptide(L)'
;MECLGVAFLIFAGLIAFLVIVAARAQSRADRWNQAFSGAARRFGGNLKFGGWFSYPQLRINYGSTFARLTTYTIDGSRGPRCLELVIQFPDARFRCEVLPKPPSWQLITETAGLFPVEFNWEDLRHHWQVRADDGDESRTFLSAGVRWQLEQLWEAPERSEVALSIRPGWMLLRKKWSSTKPTDIEQFVELGLSLFDQAQLTRTIGIEFKEGDSVQVLENAQCRVCGDVMENDIVYCRRCKTPHHRECWEYNGACSTYGCREVQYLLPRRAGAVPDENAESPFAKPVKPR
;
A
#
# COMPACT_ATOMS: atom_id res chain seq x y z
N MET A 1 -42.83 10.79 -53.60
CA MET A 1 -41.41 10.43 -53.80
C MET A 1 -40.48 11.21 -52.88
N GLU A 2 -40.70 12.52 -52.68
CA GLU A 2 -39.84 13.37 -51.83
C GLU A 2 -39.79 12.93 -50.35
N CYS A 3 -40.90 12.48 -49.76
CA CYS A 3 -40.93 12.03 -48.36
C CYS A 3 -40.03 10.80 -48.10
N LEU A 4 -39.84 9.92 -49.09
CA LEU A 4 -39.05 8.69 -48.94
C LEU A 4 -37.55 8.98 -48.94
N GLY A 5 -37.11 9.97 -49.74
CA GLY A 5 -35.73 10.46 -49.73
C GLY A 5 -35.36 11.10 -48.40
N VAL A 6 -36.25 11.93 -47.83
CA VAL A 6 -36.03 12.56 -46.51
C VAL A 6 -35.95 11.50 -45.40
N ALA A 7 -36.85 10.52 -45.38
CA ALA A 7 -36.82 9.44 -44.38
C ALA A 7 -35.53 8.61 -44.45
N PHE A 8 -35.05 8.30 -45.66
CA PHE A 8 -33.78 7.59 -45.85
C PHE A 8 -32.59 8.40 -45.32
N LEU A 9 -32.54 9.71 -45.59
CA LEU A 9 -31.48 10.58 -45.08
C LEU A 9 -31.49 10.68 -43.55
N ILE A 10 -32.67 10.77 -42.93
CA ILE A 10 -32.81 10.76 -41.47
C ILE A 10 -32.30 9.43 -40.89
N PHE A 11 -32.70 8.30 -41.48
CA PHE A 11 -32.29 6.98 -41.02
C PHE A 11 -30.78 6.76 -41.18
N ALA A 12 -30.22 7.14 -42.33
CA ALA A 12 -28.78 7.09 -42.58
C ALA A 12 -28.02 8.00 -41.59
N GLY A 13 -28.55 9.20 -41.30
CA GLY A 13 -28.02 10.11 -40.30
C GLY A 13 -28.03 9.50 -38.89
N LEU A 14 -29.11 8.82 -38.49
CA LEU A 14 -29.21 8.13 -37.21
C LEU A 14 -28.22 6.97 -37.10
N ILE A 15 -28.07 6.14 -38.14
CA ILE A 15 -27.07 5.06 -38.16
C ILE A 15 -25.66 5.64 -38.04
N ALA A 16 -25.32 6.65 -38.84
CA ALA A 16 -24.00 7.28 -38.78
C ALA A 16 -23.73 7.87 -37.39
N PHE A 17 -24.72 8.52 -36.78
CA PHE A 17 -24.64 9.02 -35.42
C PHE A 17 -24.37 7.89 -34.41
N LEU A 18 -25.12 6.78 -34.49
CA LEU A 18 -24.93 5.63 -33.61
C LEU A 18 -23.55 4.99 -33.75
N VAL A 19 -23.03 4.86 -34.98
CA VAL A 19 -21.67 4.35 -35.24
C VAL A 19 -20.61 5.26 -34.64
N ILE A 20 -20.75 6.59 -34.78
CA ILE A 20 -19.82 7.56 -34.19
C ILE A 20 -19.85 7.50 -32.67
N VAL A 21 -21.05 7.39 -32.06
CA VAL A 21 -21.21 7.24 -30.60
C VAL A 21 -20.58 5.93 -30.12
N ALA A 22 -20.82 4.82 -30.82
CA ALA A 22 -20.25 3.52 -30.50
C ALA A 22 -18.71 3.51 -30.62
N ALA A 23 -18.15 4.07 -31.69
CA ALA A 23 -16.69 4.19 -31.87
C ALA A 23 -16.03 5.04 -30.77
N ARG A 24 -16.68 6.12 -30.35
CA ARG A 24 -16.20 6.95 -29.23
C ARG A 24 -16.31 6.23 -27.88
N ALA A 25 -17.37 5.45 -27.65
CA ALA A 25 -17.49 4.62 -26.46
C ALA A 25 -16.41 3.53 -26.41
N GLN A 26 -16.19 2.84 -27.53
CA GLN A 26 -15.19 1.78 -27.67
C GLN A 26 -13.77 2.31 -27.42
N SER A 27 -13.38 3.41 -28.06
CA SER A 27 -12.04 3.99 -27.87
C SER A 27 -11.75 4.39 -26.42
N ARG A 28 -12.78 4.79 -25.65
CA ARG A 28 -12.65 5.07 -24.21
C ARG A 28 -12.47 3.78 -23.41
N ALA A 29 -13.24 2.73 -23.71
CA ALA A 29 -13.09 1.44 -23.07
C ALA A 29 -11.70 0.83 -23.36
N ASP A 30 -11.22 0.93 -24.60
CA ASP A 30 -9.92 0.42 -25.03
C ASP A 30 -8.75 1.05 -24.24
N ARG A 31 -8.80 2.36 -23.99
CA ARG A 31 -7.77 3.04 -23.17
C ARG A 31 -7.72 2.48 -21.74
N TRP A 32 -8.88 2.26 -21.12
CA TRP A 32 -8.95 1.68 -19.79
C TRP A 32 -8.50 0.22 -19.76
N ASN A 33 -8.94 -0.55 -20.75
CA ASN A 33 -8.53 -1.94 -20.96
C ASN A 33 -7.00 -2.04 -21.11
N GLN A 34 -6.38 -1.13 -21.87
CA GLN A 34 -4.93 -1.05 -22.04
C GLN A 34 -4.22 -0.68 -20.74
N ALA A 35 -4.73 0.31 -19.99
CA ALA A 35 -4.15 0.72 -18.71
C ALA A 35 -4.24 -0.41 -17.66
N PHE A 36 -5.38 -1.09 -17.56
CA PHE A 36 -5.55 -2.25 -16.68
C PHE A 36 -4.69 -3.44 -17.12
N SER A 37 -4.42 -3.61 -18.43
CA SER A 37 -3.53 -4.66 -18.93
C SER A 37 -2.07 -4.46 -18.49
N GLY A 38 -1.63 -3.21 -18.31
CA GLY A 38 -0.32 -2.89 -17.71
C GLY A 38 -0.22 -3.45 -16.29
N ALA A 39 -1.16 -3.07 -15.43
CA ALA A 39 -1.27 -3.58 -14.07
C ALA A 39 -1.45 -5.11 -14.02
N ALA A 40 -2.26 -5.70 -14.89
CA ALA A 40 -2.44 -7.15 -14.95
C ALA A 40 -1.12 -7.89 -15.22
N ARG A 41 -0.31 -7.40 -16.17
CA ARG A 41 0.99 -7.99 -16.46
C ARG A 41 1.99 -7.80 -15.32
N ARG A 42 2.05 -6.60 -14.74
CA ARG A 42 3.00 -6.26 -13.66
C ARG A 42 2.73 -7.05 -12.38
N PHE A 43 1.46 -7.21 -12.01
CA PHE A 43 1.06 -7.87 -10.76
C PHE A 43 0.58 -9.32 -10.96
N GLY A 44 0.76 -9.91 -12.15
CA GLY A 44 0.34 -11.29 -12.43
C GLY A 44 -1.16 -11.54 -12.23
N GLY A 45 -2.00 -10.54 -12.53
CA GLY A 45 -3.44 -10.58 -12.30
C GLY A 45 -4.27 -11.03 -13.50
N ASN A 46 -5.50 -11.46 -13.22
CA ASN A 46 -6.49 -11.84 -14.22
C ASN A 46 -7.38 -10.63 -14.57
N LEU A 47 -7.31 -10.17 -15.82
CA LEU A 47 -8.09 -9.05 -16.33
C LEU A 47 -9.36 -9.54 -17.05
N LYS A 48 -10.52 -9.03 -16.63
CA LYS A 48 -11.75 -9.04 -17.41
C LYS A 48 -11.91 -7.68 -18.09
N PHE A 49 -11.90 -7.69 -19.41
CA PHE A 49 -12.05 -6.48 -20.22
C PHE A 49 -13.44 -5.87 -20.05
N GLY A 50 -13.49 -4.54 -19.96
CA GLY A 50 -14.73 -3.80 -19.99
C GLY A 50 -15.26 -3.66 -21.43
N GLY A 51 -16.58 -3.69 -21.58
CA GLY A 51 -17.29 -3.41 -22.83
C GLY A 51 -18.07 -2.10 -22.77
N TRP A 52 -19.11 -1.97 -23.60
CA TRP A 52 -19.95 -0.76 -23.62
C TRP A 52 -20.69 -0.53 -22.29
N PHE A 53 -21.12 -1.61 -21.63
CA PHE A 53 -21.92 -1.55 -20.39
C PHE A 53 -21.20 -2.09 -19.16
N SER A 54 -19.89 -2.34 -19.26
CA SER A 54 -19.11 -2.89 -18.15
C SER A 54 -17.75 -2.22 -18.05
N TYR A 55 -17.33 -1.96 -16.81
CA TYR A 55 -15.99 -1.48 -16.52
C TYR A 55 -15.00 -2.65 -16.48
N PRO A 56 -13.71 -2.43 -16.81
CA PRO A 56 -12.70 -3.46 -16.62
C PRO A 56 -12.58 -3.84 -15.14
N GLN A 57 -12.26 -5.11 -14.91
CA GLN A 57 -12.02 -5.65 -13.59
C GLN A 57 -10.73 -6.45 -13.58
N LEU A 58 -9.81 -6.09 -12.70
CA LEU A 58 -8.54 -6.80 -12.52
C LEU A 58 -8.55 -7.49 -11.15
N ARG A 59 -8.31 -8.80 -11.14
CA ARG A 59 -8.11 -9.58 -9.91
C ARG A 59 -6.64 -9.94 -9.76
N ILE A 60 -6.04 -9.58 -8.63
CA ILE A 60 -4.63 -9.81 -8.30
C ILE A 60 -4.58 -10.76 -7.12
N ASN A 61 -3.78 -11.82 -7.21
CA ASN A 61 -3.46 -12.65 -6.05
C ASN A 61 -2.33 -11.96 -5.27
N TYR A 62 -2.50 -11.80 -3.95
CA TYR A 62 -1.52 -11.08 -3.13
C TYR A 62 -1.33 -11.80 -1.79
N GLY A 63 -0.20 -12.50 -1.63
CA GLY A 63 0.03 -13.38 -0.49
C GLY A 63 -1.05 -14.47 -0.39
N SER A 64 -1.73 -14.54 0.75
CA SER A 64 -2.87 -15.44 1.01
C SER A 64 -4.23 -14.84 0.68
N THR A 65 -4.27 -13.59 0.21
CA THR A 65 -5.49 -12.84 -0.10
C THR A 65 -5.58 -12.53 -1.59
N PHE A 66 -6.64 -11.84 -2.00
CA PHE A 66 -6.74 -11.26 -3.33
C PHE A 66 -7.22 -9.82 -3.27
N ALA A 67 -6.77 -9.05 -4.25
CA ALA A 67 -7.22 -7.69 -4.53
C ALA A 67 -8.05 -7.66 -5.80
N ARG A 68 -9.08 -6.82 -5.83
CA ARG A 68 -9.92 -6.54 -7.00
C ARG A 68 -9.86 -5.05 -7.28
N LEU A 69 -9.33 -4.69 -8.44
CA LEU A 69 -9.35 -3.34 -8.97
C LEU A 69 -10.49 -3.20 -9.98
N THR A 70 -11.25 -2.12 -9.88
CA THR A 70 -12.22 -1.72 -10.90
C THR A 70 -12.34 -0.21 -10.99
N THR A 71 -13.15 0.28 -11.93
CA THR A 71 -13.52 1.68 -12.01
C THR A 71 -15.04 1.82 -12.03
N TYR A 72 -15.53 2.95 -11.54
CA TYR A 72 -16.94 3.34 -11.63
C TYR A 72 -17.04 4.85 -11.76
N THR A 73 -18.22 5.35 -12.11
CA THR A 73 -18.50 6.78 -12.15
C THR A 73 -19.43 7.17 -11.01
N ILE A 74 -19.06 8.21 -10.29
CA ILE A 74 -19.90 8.83 -9.27
C ILE A 74 -21.07 9.54 -9.99
N ASP A 75 -22.28 9.54 -9.43
CA ASP A 75 -23.45 10.27 -9.98
C ASP A 75 -23.82 9.87 -11.43
N GLY A 76 -23.66 8.59 -11.76
CA GLY A 76 -23.97 8.05 -13.09
C GLY A 76 -22.92 8.42 -14.13
N SER A 77 -23.32 8.53 -15.40
CA SER A 77 -22.37 8.61 -16.54
C SER A 77 -21.60 9.93 -16.68
N ARG A 78 -21.99 10.98 -15.95
CA ARG A 78 -21.41 12.33 -16.07
C ARG A 78 -20.45 12.72 -14.94
N GLY A 79 -20.49 12.03 -13.80
CA GLY A 79 -19.65 12.43 -12.68
C GLY A 79 -18.22 11.92 -12.79
N PRO A 80 -17.37 12.30 -11.80
CA PRO A 80 -15.98 11.93 -11.79
C PRO A 80 -15.81 10.42 -11.76
N ARG A 81 -14.78 9.94 -12.44
CA ARG A 81 -14.40 8.53 -12.40
C ARG A 81 -13.65 8.26 -11.10
N CYS A 82 -13.85 7.06 -10.58
CA CYS A 82 -13.11 6.56 -9.44
C CYS A 82 -12.44 5.25 -9.80
N LEU A 83 -11.26 5.03 -9.24
CA LEU A 83 -10.71 3.70 -9.06
C LEU A 83 -11.16 3.15 -7.70
N GLU A 84 -11.50 1.87 -7.68
CA GLU A 84 -11.80 1.12 -6.47
C GLU A 84 -10.89 -0.08 -6.40
N LEU A 85 -10.09 -0.16 -5.35
CA LEU A 85 -9.30 -1.33 -4.99
C LEU A 85 -9.90 -1.96 -3.73
N VAL A 86 -10.41 -3.18 -3.87
CA VAL A 86 -10.98 -3.95 -2.77
C VAL A 86 -10.05 -5.11 -2.46
N ILE A 87 -9.58 -5.20 -1.22
CA ILE A 87 -8.69 -6.25 -0.76
C ILE A 87 -9.37 -7.00 0.37
N GLN A 88 -9.37 -8.32 0.35
CA GLN A 88 -9.88 -9.09 1.48
C GLN A 88 -8.97 -8.84 2.70
N PHE A 89 -9.58 -8.35 3.77
CA PHE A 89 -8.92 -7.90 4.99
C PHE A 89 -9.43 -8.76 6.15
N PRO A 90 -8.69 -9.82 6.55
CA PRO A 90 -9.18 -10.83 7.48
C PRO A 90 -9.48 -10.22 8.85
N ASP A 91 -10.56 -10.67 9.51
CA ASP A 91 -10.81 -10.48 10.95
C ASP A 91 -10.76 -9.04 11.49
N ALA A 92 -11.13 -8.03 10.70
CA ALA A 92 -11.38 -6.69 11.24
C ALA A 92 -12.59 -6.74 12.20
N ARG A 93 -12.33 -6.49 13.49
CA ARG A 93 -13.35 -6.43 14.56
C ARG A 93 -14.00 -5.05 14.68
N PHE A 94 -13.42 -4.05 14.03
CA PHE A 94 -13.91 -2.68 13.96
C PHE A 94 -14.23 -2.27 12.53
N ARG A 95 -14.97 -1.18 12.40
CA ARG A 95 -15.19 -0.44 11.17
C ARG A 95 -14.56 0.93 11.28
N CYS A 96 -13.88 1.34 10.22
CA CYS A 96 -13.23 2.64 10.15
C CYS A 96 -13.34 3.21 8.74
N GLU A 97 -13.61 4.50 8.65
CA GLU A 97 -13.61 5.27 7.41
C GLU A 97 -12.65 6.46 7.56
N VAL A 98 -11.71 6.58 6.62
CA VAL A 98 -10.86 7.75 6.47
C VAL A 98 -11.30 8.46 5.20
N LEU A 99 -11.84 9.66 5.37
CA LEU A 99 -12.46 10.47 4.33
C LEU A 99 -11.67 11.78 4.15
N PRO A 100 -11.68 12.37 2.95
CA PRO A 100 -11.04 13.67 2.73
C PRO A 100 -11.84 14.80 3.41
N LYS A 101 -11.20 15.94 3.69
CA LYS A 101 -11.83 17.17 4.18
C LYS A 101 -11.75 18.30 3.13
N PRO A 102 -12.88 18.97 2.78
CA PRO A 102 -14.24 18.61 3.15
C PRO A 102 -14.63 17.24 2.54
N PRO A 103 -15.51 16.47 3.20
CA PRO A 103 -15.95 15.19 2.66
C PRO A 103 -16.66 15.43 1.34
N SER A 104 -16.14 14.86 0.24
CA SER A 104 -17.00 14.64 -0.90
C SER A 104 -17.85 13.42 -0.56
N TRP A 105 -19.14 13.65 -0.31
CA TRP A 105 -20.14 12.61 -0.01
C TRP A 105 -20.31 11.56 -1.14
N GLN A 106 -19.48 11.65 -2.16
CA GLN A 106 -19.50 10.91 -3.40
C GLN A 106 -18.59 9.67 -3.37
N LEU A 107 -17.57 9.64 -2.50
CA LEU A 107 -16.59 8.53 -2.49
C LEU A 107 -17.02 7.34 -1.63
N ILE A 108 -17.79 7.54 -0.56
CA ILE A 108 -18.24 6.45 0.32
C ILE A 108 -19.71 6.66 0.71
N THR A 109 -20.47 5.56 0.70
CA THR A 109 -21.83 5.51 1.25
C THR A 109 -21.71 5.58 2.77
N GLU A 110 -22.34 6.57 3.41
CA GLU A 110 -22.31 6.71 4.87
C GLU A 110 -22.62 5.39 5.56
N THR A 111 -21.63 4.85 6.27
CA THR A 111 -21.83 3.65 7.07
C THR A 111 -22.47 4.04 8.40
N ALA A 112 -23.64 3.47 8.68
CA ALA A 112 -24.34 3.71 9.94
C ALA A 112 -23.53 3.20 11.15
N GLY A 113 -23.59 3.95 12.25
CA GLY A 113 -22.94 3.61 13.52
C GLY A 113 -21.44 3.97 13.60
N LEU A 114 -20.92 4.80 12.69
CA LEU A 114 -19.57 5.35 12.80
C LEU A 114 -19.60 6.78 13.36
N PHE A 115 -18.78 7.02 14.38
CA PHE A 115 -18.65 8.29 15.06
C PHE A 115 -17.32 8.96 14.71
N PRO A 116 -17.24 10.30 14.63
CA PRO A 116 -15.98 10.99 14.43
C PRO A 116 -14.96 10.62 15.51
N VAL A 117 -13.74 10.29 15.10
CA VAL A 117 -12.63 10.02 16.02
C VAL A 117 -11.64 11.18 15.92
N GLU A 118 -11.39 11.85 17.04
CA GLU A 118 -10.44 12.96 17.09
C GLU A 118 -9.02 12.43 17.23
N PHE A 119 -8.11 12.89 16.38
CA PHE A 119 -6.71 12.50 16.43
C PHE A 119 -5.83 13.66 16.85
N ASN A 120 -4.84 13.40 17.72
CA ASN A 120 -3.87 14.41 18.11
C ASN A 120 -2.71 14.51 17.10
N TRP A 121 -3.00 14.47 15.81
CA TRP A 121 -2.00 14.57 14.75
C TRP A 121 -2.15 15.94 14.09
N GLU A 122 -1.15 16.79 14.17
CA GLU A 122 -1.22 18.13 13.61
C GLU A 122 -1.28 18.08 12.06
N ASP A 123 -0.47 17.23 11.43
CA ASP A 123 -0.35 17.20 9.96
C ASP A 123 -1.59 16.64 9.24
N LEU A 124 -2.21 15.58 9.78
CA LEU A 124 -3.32 14.88 9.11
C LEU A 124 -4.68 15.57 9.30
N ARG A 125 -4.83 16.42 10.32
CA ARG A 125 -6.13 17.01 10.67
C ARG A 125 -6.70 17.91 9.57
N HIS A 126 -5.82 18.46 8.72
CA HIS A 126 -6.19 19.35 7.64
C HIS A 126 -6.80 18.65 6.43
N HIS A 127 -6.44 17.38 6.20
CA HIS A 127 -6.84 16.66 4.98
C HIS A 127 -7.85 15.56 5.22
N TRP A 128 -7.96 15.07 6.46
CA TRP A 128 -8.74 13.86 6.73
C TRP A 128 -9.75 14.02 7.86
N GLN A 129 -10.89 13.37 7.67
CA GLN A 129 -11.89 13.08 8.68
C GLN A 129 -11.91 11.57 8.89
N VAL A 130 -11.78 11.13 10.14
CA VAL A 130 -11.85 9.72 10.49
C VAL A 130 -13.13 9.46 11.25
N ARG A 131 -13.82 8.37 10.90
CA ARG A 131 -14.99 7.87 11.61
C ARG A 131 -14.82 6.40 11.92
N ALA A 132 -15.16 5.97 13.13
CA ALA A 132 -15.07 4.56 13.51
C ALA A 132 -16.19 4.19 14.51
N ASP A 133 -16.46 2.89 14.65
CA ASP A 133 -17.28 2.37 15.76
C ASP A 133 -16.45 2.06 17.02
N ASP A 134 -15.14 1.85 16.86
CA ASP A 134 -14.17 1.75 17.95
C ASP A 134 -13.04 2.78 17.76
N GLY A 135 -12.95 3.75 18.67
CA GLY A 135 -11.97 4.82 18.63
C GLY A 135 -10.54 4.32 18.83
N ASP A 136 -10.32 3.38 19.75
CA ASP A 136 -8.98 2.94 20.15
C ASP A 136 -8.39 1.94 19.16
N GLU A 137 -9.20 1.01 18.65
CA GLU A 137 -8.79 0.15 17.54
C GLU A 137 -8.46 0.98 16.29
N SER A 138 -9.27 2.01 15.98
CA SER A 138 -8.98 2.90 14.84
C SER A 138 -7.68 3.68 14.99
N ARG A 139 -7.32 4.10 16.21
CA ARG A 139 -6.03 4.76 16.49
C ARG A 139 -4.85 3.83 16.30
N THR A 140 -4.99 2.59 16.73
CA THR A 140 -3.97 1.56 16.56
C THR A 140 -3.78 1.20 15.09
N PHE A 141 -4.89 1.06 14.36
CA PHE A 141 -4.91 0.80 12.93
C PHE A 141 -4.25 1.91 12.12
N LEU A 142 -4.53 3.17 12.44
CA LEU A 142 -3.93 4.33 11.77
C LEU A 142 -2.54 4.63 12.32
N SER A 143 -1.66 3.63 12.26
CA SER A 143 -0.24 3.75 12.60
C SER A 143 0.48 4.78 11.71
N ALA A 144 1.72 5.14 12.06
CA ALA A 144 2.53 6.03 11.22
C ALA A 144 2.70 5.52 9.77
N GLY A 145 2.88 4.20 9.59
CA GLY A 145 3.03 3.59 8.27
C GLY A 145 1.76 3.68 7.43
N VAL A 146 0.59 3.39 8.02
CA VAL A 146 -0.71 3.52 7.34
C VAL A 146 -0.99 4.96 6.94
N ARG A 147 -0.71 5.91 7.84
CA ARG A 147 -0.87 7.36 7.59
C ARG A 147 0.03 7.84 6.45
N TRP A 148 1.29 7.45 6.46
CA TRP A 148 2.22 7.78 5.38
C TRP A 148 1.73 7.26 4.02
N GLN A 149 1.25 6.01 3.96
CA GLN A 149 0.71 5.44 2.73
C GLN A 149 -0.56 6.15 2.24
N LEU A 150 -1.43 6.60 3.16
CA LEU A 150 -2.60 7.40 2.80
C LEU A 150 -2.21 8.74 2.18
N GLU A 151 -1.19 9.41 2.70
CA GLU A 151 -0.66 10.64 2.11
C GLU A 151 -0.05 10.38 0.72
N GLN A 152 0.74 9.31 0.57
CA GLN A 152 1.26 8.93 -0.75
C GLN A 152 0.14 8.64 -1.76
N LEU A 153 -0.90 7.95 -1.32
CA LEU A 153 -2.10 7.71 -2.13
C LEU A 153 -2.84 9.00 -2.45
N TRP A 154 -2.87 9.99 -1.57
CA TRP A 154 -3.48 11.28 -1.83
C TRP A 154 -2.71 12.07 -2.88
N GLU A 155 -1.38 12.12 -2.76
CA GLU A 155 -0.48 12.88 -3.65
C GLU A 155 -0.30 12.25 -5.02
N ALA A 156 -0.18 10.92 -5.10
CA ALA A 156 0.20 10.20 -6.31
C ALA A 156 -0.92 9.32 -6.89
N PRO A 157 -0.90 9.03 -8.20
CA PRO A 157 -0.05 9.64 -9.24
C PRO A 157 -0.40 11.11 -9.53
N GLU A 158 -1.59 11.53 -9.11
CA GLU A 158 -2.05 12.92 -9.12
C GLU A 158 -2.79 13.23 -7.82
N ARG A 159 -2.62 14.47 -7.34
CA ARG A 159 -3.26 14.93 -6.11
C ARG A 159 -4.78 14.91 -6.29
N SER A 160 -5.44 14.04 -5.56
CA SER A 160 -6.89 13.84 -5.70
C SER A 160 -7.45 13.15 -4.47
N GLU A 161 -8.77 13.26 -4.31
CA GLU A 161 -9.45 12.71 -3.16
C GLU A 161 -9.35 11.19 -3.09
N VAL A 162 -8.96 10.72 -1.92
CA VAL A 162 -8.85 9.31 -1.56
C VAL A 162 -9.76 9.04 -0.37
N ALA A 163 -10.35 7.86 -0.33
CA ALA A 163 -11.14 7.41 0.79
C ALA A 163 -10.81 5.94 1.09
N LEU A 164 -10.62 5.63 2.37
CA LEU A 164 -10.35 4.29 2.88
C LEU A 164 -11.53 3.85 3.74
N SER A 165 -12.02 2.62 3.55
CA SER A 165 -13.01 1.99 4.42
C SER A 165 -12.53 0.60 4.83
N ILE A 166 -12.50 0.37 6.14
CA ILE A 166 -12.29 -0.93 6.78
C ILE A 166 -13.64 -1.45 7.21
N ARG A 167 -13.96 -2.66 6.73
CA ARG A 167 -15.18 -3.40 7.05
C ARG A 167 -14.81 -4.83 7.43
N PRO A 168 -15.67 -5.57 8.15
CA PRO A 168 -15.44 -6.99 8.39
C PRO A 168 -15.18 -7.74 7.08
N GLY A 169 -13.97 -8.28 6.95
CA GLY A 169 -13.52 -9.05 5.79
C GLY A 169 -12.94 -8.23 4.61
N TRP A 170 -13.01 -6.90 4.61
CA TRP A 170 -12.64 -6.09 3.44
C TRP A 170 -12.00 -4.75 3.80
N MET A 171 -10.94 -4.41 3.05
CA MET A 171 -10.40 -3.06 2.94
C MET A 171 -10.76 -2.52 1.56
N LEU A 172 -11.43 -1.37 1.53
CA LEU A 172 -11.85 -0.68 0.31
C LEU A 172 -11.10 0.64 0.21
N LEU A 173 -10.35 0.80 -0.86
CA LEU A 173 -9.65 2.03 -1.20
C LEU A 173 -10.28 2.63 -2.46
N ARG A 174 -10.68 3.88 -2.39
CA ARG A 174 -11.28 4.62 -3.51
C ARG A 174 -10.52 5.90 -3.76
N LYS A 175 -10.27 6.22 -5.03
CA LYS A 175 -9.59 7.46 -5.42
C LYS A 175 -10.27 8.07 -6.64
N LYS A 176 -10.54 9.38 -6.59
CA LYS A 176 -10.97 10.14 -7.78
C LYS A 176 -9.87 10.08 -8.82
N TRP A 177 -10.23 9.79 -10.07
CA TRP A 177 -9.26 9.41 -11.08
C TRP A 177 -9.50 10.15 -12.40
N SER A 178 -8.46 10.81 -12.90
CA SER A 178 -8.50 11.52 -14.19
C SER A 178 -7.47 11.00 -15.18
N SER A 179 -6.38 10.38 -14.71
CA SER A 179 -5.34 9.83 -15.59
C SER A 179 -5.82 8.63 -16.43
N THR A 180 -5.30 8.52 -17.65
CA THR A 180 -5.45 7.33 -18.51
C THR A 180 -4.14 6.60 -18.77
N LYS A 181 -3.05 6.99 -18.08
CA LYS A 181 -1.74 6.37 -18.29
C LYS A 181 -1.68 5.00 -17.60
N PRO A 182 -1.17 3.95 -18.25
CA PRO A 182 -1.02 2.63 -17.64
C PRO A 182 -0.17 2.66 -16.35
N THR A 183 0.93 3.40 -16.35
CA THR A 183 1.86 3.55 -15.23
C THR A 183 1.20 4.10 -13.97
N ASP A 184 0.22 4.97 -14.14
CA ASP A 184 -0.47 5.65 -13.05
C ASP A 184 -1.36 4.65 -12.31
N ILE A 185 -2.07 3.78 -13.04
CA ILE A 185 -2.85 2.68 -12.45
C ILE A 185 -1.93 1.70 -11.74
N GLU A 186 -0.79 1.36 -12.32
CA GLU A 186 0.20 0.49 -11.69
C GLU A 186 0.69 1.06 -10.36
N GLN A 187 1.01 2.36 -10.31
CA GLN A 187 1.43 3.04 -9.10
C GLN A 187 0.32 3.07 -8.04
N PHE A 188 -0.94 3.30 -8.44
CA PHE A 188 -2.07 3.24 -7.50
C PHE A 188 -2.25 1.84 -6.90
N VAL A 189 -2.11 0.78 -7.70
CA VAL A 189 -2.16 -0.59 -7.19
C VAL A 189 -1.00 -0.86 -6.24
N GLU A 190 0.22 -0.45 -6.58
CA GLU A 190 1.41 -0.60 -5.73
C GLU A 190 1.24 0.08 -4.38
N LEU A 191 0.80 1.33 -4.36
CA LEU A 191 0.53 2.08 -3.13
C LEU A 191 -0.62 1.47 -2.33
N GLY A 192 -1.70 1.01 -2.99
CA GLY A 192 -2.82 0.37 -2.33
C GLY A 192 -2.47 -0.98 -1.68
N LEU A 193 -1.61 -1.77 -2.32
CA LEU A 193 -1.06 -3.01 -1.74
C LEU A 193 -0.07 -2.70 -0.60
N SER A 194 0.75 -1.66 -0.74
CA SER A 194 1.66 -1.23 0.33
C SER A 194 0.91 -0.71 1.56
N LEU A 195 -0.21 0.00 1.36
CA LEU A 195 -1.13 0.38 2.43
C LEU A 195 -1.69 -0.86 3.13
N PHE A 196 -2.10 -1.89 2.38
CA PHE A 196 -2.58 -3.15 2.94
C PHE A 196 -1.52 -3.80 3.83
N ASP A 197 -0.26 -3.85 3.39
CA ASP A 197 0.82 -4.44 4.18
C ASP A 197 1.03 -3.68 5.50
N GLN A 198 1.07 -2.34 5.45
CA GLN A 198 1.16 -1.52 6.67
C GLN A 198 -0.03 -1.74 7.60
N ALA A 199 -1.23 -1.89 7.05
CA ALA A 199 -2.45 -2.20 7.79
C ALA A 199 -2.44 -3.61 8.40
N GLN A 200 -1.81 -4.60 7.77
CA GLN A 200 -1.62 -5.92 8.38
C GLN A 200 -0.62 -5.87 9.54
N LEU A 201 0.44 -5.06 9.43
CA LEU A 201 1.43 -4.93 10.49
C LEU A 201 0.82 -4.43 11.81
N THR A 202 -0.20 -3.56 11.77
CA THR A 202 -0.88 -3.08 12.99
C THR A 202 -1.69 -4.18 13.70
N ARG A 203 -1.88 -5.32 13.06
CA ARG A 203 -2.69 -6.44 13.58
C ARG A 203 -1.87 -7.63 14.02
N THR A 204 -0.57 -7.66 13.71
CA THR A 204 0.34 -8.68 14.21
C THR A 204 0.59 -8.44 15.71
N ILE A 205 -0.38 -8.84 16.54
CA ILE A 205 -0.23 -8.92 17.99
C ILE A 205 0.81 -10.01 18.24
N GLY A 206 2.04 -9.65 18.53
CA GLY A 206 3.08 -10.65 18.78
C GLY A 206 4.50 -10.13 18.82
N ILE A 207 4.77 -8.93 18.32
CA ILE A 207 6.07 -8.29 18.50
C ILE A 207 5.80 -6.93 19.16
N GLU A 208 5.62 -6.98 20.48
CA GLU A 208 5.78 -5.79 21.30
C GLU A 208 7.25 -5.39 21.17
N PHE A 209 7.55 -4.44 20.29
CA PHE A 209 8.85 -3.79 20.29
C PHE A 209 8.93 -3.03 21.59
N LYS A 210 9.50 -3.64 22.63
CA LYS A 210 9.89 -2.90 23.81
C LYS A 210 10.80 -1.78 23.31
N GLU A 211 10.37 -0.53 23.51
CA GLU A 211 11.17 0.68 23.27
C GLU A 211 12.33 0.76 24.27
N GLY A 212 13.15 -0.29 24.31
CA GLY A 212 14.46 -0.27 24.90
C GLY A 212 15.45 -0.12 23.76
N ASP A 213 16.22 0.96 23.78
CA ASP A 213 17.44 1.16 22.98
C ASP A 213 18.52 0.08 23.21
N SER A 214 18.21 -0.96 24.00
CA SER A 214 19.00 -2.16 24.08
C SER A 214 18.89 -2.91 22.76
N VAL A 215 19.90 -2.73 21.91
CA VAL A 215 20.27 -3.69 20.87
C VAL A 215 20.24 -5.07 21.52
N GLN A 216 19.21 -5.87 21.24
CA GLN A 216 19.18 -7.26 21.69
C GLN A 216 20.31 -7.95 20.94
N VAL A 217 21.37 -8.26 21.68
CA VAL A 217 22.43 -9.15 21.20
C VAL A 217 21.72 -10.42 20.76
N LEU A 218 21.84 -10.78 19.48
CA LEU A 218 21.34 -12.06 18.96
C LEU A 218 22.19 -13.17 19.58
N GLU A 219 21.94 -13.48 20.84
CA GLU A 219 22.53 -14.63 21.50
C GLU A 219 22.01 -15.88 20.78
N ASN A 220 22.92 -16.72 20.30
CA ASN A 220 22.64 -18.00 19.61
C ASN A 220 22.16 -17.91 18.16
N ALA A 221 22.50 -16.86 17.41
CA ALA A 221 22.27 -16.90 15.95
C ALA A 221 23.06 -18.06 15.31
N GLN A 222 22.38 -18.95 14.58
CA GLN A 222 23.02 -20.09 13.90
C GLN A 222 23.23 -19.82 12.41
N CYS A 223 24.39 -20.17 11.89
CA CYS A 223 24.65 -20.05 10.46
C CYS A 223 23.88 -21.12 9.68
N ARG A 224 23.15 -20.71 8.65
CA ARG A 224 22.37 -21.62 7.80
C ARG A 224 23.22 -22.51 6.88
N VAL A 225 24.54 -22.32 6.86
CA VAL A 225 25.47 -23.10 6.03
C VAL A 225 26.11 -24.22 6.84
N CYS A 226 26.80 -23.91 7.95
CA CYS A 226 27.43 -24.93 8.80
C CYS A 226 26.55 -25.43 9.95
N GLY A 227 25.56 -24.64 10.39
CA GLY A 227 24.72 -24.95 11.56
C GLY A 227 25.27 -24.44 12.89
N ASP A 228 26.52 -23.98 12.93
CA ASP A 228 27.16 -23.52 14.17
C ASP A 228 26.67 -22.14 14.63
N VAL A 229 26.86 -21.87 15.93
CA VAL A 229 26.58 -20.56 16.52
C VAL A 229 27.57 -19.51 15.98
N MET A 230 27.04 -18.34 15.66
CA MET A 230 27.79 -17.22 15.10
C MET A 230 28.34 -16.35 16.23
N GLU A 231 29.57 -16.64 16.65
CA GLU A 231 30.28 -15.87 17.68
C GLU A 231 31.22 -14.81 17.09
N ASN A 232 31.86 -15.09 15.95
CA ASN A 232 32.87 -14.22 15.33
C ASN A 232 32.68 -14.12 13.81
N ASP A 233 33.28 -13.09 13.21
CA ASP A 233 33.34 -12.84 11.75
C ASP A 233 32.00 -12.99 11.02
N ILE A 234 30.95 -12.43 11.62
CA ILE A 234 29.61 -12.44 11.06
C ILE A 234 29.53 -11.45 9.91
N VAL A 235 28.91 -11.87 8.80
CA VAL A 235 28.53 -11.01 7.68
C VAL A 235 27.03 -11.10 7.46
N TYR A 236 26.44 -10.03 6.93
CA TYR A 236 25.00 -9.97 6.66
C TYR A 236 24.76 -9.91 5.17
N CYS A 237 23.82 -10.72 4.67
CA CYS A 237 23.37 -10.61 3.29
C CYS A 237 22.90 -9.17 3.00
N ARG A 238 23.41 -8.52 1.95
CA ARG A 238 23.02 -7.14 1.61
C ARG A 238 21.52 -7.01 1.37
N ARG A 239 20.90 -8.03 0.78
CA ARG A 239 19.49 -8.08 0.38
C ARG A 239 18.55 -8.49 1.52
N CYS A 240 18.67 -9.70 2.06
CA CYS A 240 17.72 -10.23 3.04
C CYS A 240 18.16 -10.07 4.50
N LYS A 241 19.35 -9.52 4.77
CA LYS A 241 19.92 -9.33 6.10
C LYS A 241 20.11 -10.61 6.93
N THR A 242 20.03 -11.79 6.32
CA THR A 242 20.37 -13.05 6.99
C THR A 242 21.86 -13.05 7.38
N PRO A 243 22.20 -13.37 8.64
CA PRO A 243 23.59 -13.50 9.09
C PRO A 243 24.24 -14.81 8.63
N HIS A 244 25.53 -14.76 8.35
CA HIS A 244 26.39 -15.88 7.97
C HIS A 244 27.78 -15.73 8.61
N HIS A 245 28.52 -16.81 8.84
CA HIS A 245 29.97 -16.70 9.01
C HIS A 245 30.60 -16.24 7.69
N ARG A 246 31.64 -15.40 7.78
CA ARG A 246 32.37 -14.89 6.61
C ARG A 246 32.91 -16.02 5.74
N GLU A 247 33.52 -17.02 6.36
CA GLU A 247 34.04 -18.22 5.69
C GLU A 247 32.93 -19.02 4.98
N CYS A 248 31.76 -19.18 5.61
CA CYS A 248 30.61 -19.83 4.99
C CYS A 248 30.06 -19.06 3.79
N TRP A 249 30.10 -17.71 3.84
CA TRP A 249 29.74 -16.87 2.71
C TRP A 249 30.72 -17.04 1.54
N GLU A 250 32.02 -17.01 1.83
CA GLU A 250 33.08 -17.19 0.83
C GLU A 250 33.04 -18.59 0.20
N TYR A 251 32.80 -19.63 1.01
CA TYR A 251 32.62 -21.01 0.54
C TYR A 251 31.38 -21.17 -0.36
N ASN A 252 30.23 -20.63 0.07
CA ASN A 252 28.99 -20.78 -0.67
C ASN A 252 28.88 -19.81 -1.87
N GLY A 253 29.68 -18.73 -1.89
CA GLY A 253 29.72 -17.71 -2.94
C GLY A 253 28.50 -16.78 -3.01
N ALA A 254 27.43 -17.07 -2.27
CA ALA A 254 26.20 -16.29 -2.21
C ALA A 254 25.42 -16.58 -0.91
N CYS A 255 24.37 -15.79 -0.65
CA CYS A 255 23.45 -16.04 0.46
C CYS A 255 22.76 -17.40 0.33
N SER A 256 22.84 -18.23 1.38
CA SER A 256 22.19 -19.56 1.43
C SER A 256 20.68 -19.53 1.71
N THR A 257 20.09 -18.34 1.93
CA THR A 257 18.64 -18.22 2.08
C THR A 257 17.95 -18.51 0.75
N TYR A 258 16.99 -19.44 0.76
CA TYR A 258 16.24 -19.85 -0.42
C TYR A 258 15.68 -18.64 -1.19
N GLY A 259 15.98 -18.55 -2.48
CA GLY A 259 15.51 -17.48 -3.37
C GLY A 259 16.28 -16.15 -3.30
N CYS A 260 17.20 -15.93 -2.35
CA CYS A 260 17.89 -14.65 -2.23
C CYS A 260 18.98 -14.46 -3.30
N ARG A 261 19.93 -15.41 -3.40
CA ARG A 261 21.05 -15.43 -4.36
C ARG A 261 21.92 -14.16 -4.42
N GLU A 262 21.92 -13.36 -3.36
CA GLU A 262 22.76 -12.17 -3.26
C GLU A 262 24.23 -12.59 -3.08
N VAL A 263 25.15 -11.93 -3.79
CA VAL A 263 26.59 -12.23 -3.78
C VAL A 263 27.39 -11.22 -2.96
N GLN A 264 26.76 -10.11 -2.56
CA GLN A 264 27.36 -9.09 -1.71
C GLN A 264 26.90 -9.20 -0.25
N TYR A 265 27.84 -9.00 0.67
CA TYR A 265 27.57 -8.93 2.10
C TYR A 265 27.92 -7.55 2.68
N LEU A 266 27.40 -7.31 3.88
CA LEU A 266 27.71 -6.16 4.72
C LEU A 266 28.48 -6.66 5.95
N LEU A 267 29.54 -5.94 6.31
CA LEU A 267 30.23 -6.15 7.60
C LEU A 267 29.44 -5.42 8.70
N PRO A 268 29.16 -6.06 9.84
CA PRO A 268 28.60 -5.36 10.98
C PRO A 268 29.57 -4.27 11.39
N ARG A 269 29.06 -3.04 11.47
CA ARG A 269 29.81 -1.96 12.09
C ARG A 269 29.94 -2.34 13.56
N ARG A 270 31.16 -2.60 14.04
CA ARG A 270 31.38 -2.71 15.49
C ARG A 270 30.79 -1.45 16.11
N ALA A 271 29.80 -1.61 16.99
CA ALA A 271 29.43 -0.52 17.86
C ALA A 271 30.75 -0.06 18.50
N GLY A 272 31.13 1.21 18.31
CA GLY A 272 32.27 1.74 19.05
C GLY A 272 32.04 1.41 20.51
N ALA A 273 33.09 1.01 21.22
CA ALA A 273 32.98 0.71 22.64
C ALA A 273 32.19 1.85 23.29
N VAL A 274 31.00 1.52 23.81
CA VAL A 274 30.23 2.50 24.59
C VAL A 274 31.16 2.84 25.75
N PRO A 275 31.54 4.12 25.93
CA PRO A 275 32.36 4.52 27.05
C PRO A 275 31.69 3.98 28.31
N ASP A 276 32.41 3.19 29.09
CA ASP A 276 31.88 2.63 30.32
C ASP A 276 31.51 3.80 31.24
N GLU A 277 30.22 4.10 31.36
CA GLU A 277 29.72 5.20 32.19
C GLU A 277 30.05 4.96 33.68
N ASN A 278 30.45 3.74 34.05
CA ASN A 278 30.93 3.37 35.38
C ASN A 278 32.45 3.35 35.52
N ALA A 279 33.22 3.73 34.49
CA ALA A 279 34.66 3.95 34.66
C ALA A 279 34.84 5.19 35.56
N GLU A 280 34.97 4.95 36.87
CA GLU A 280 35.23 5.95 37.89
C GLU A 280 36.29 6.94 37.40
N SER A 281 35.85 8.18 37.23
CA SER A 281 36.70 9.28 36.82
C SER A 281 37.89 9.40 37.79
N PRO A 282 39.15 9.28 37.33
CA PRO A 282 40.33 9.34 38.21
C PRO A 282 40.65 10.77 38.69
N PHE A 283 39.68 11.69 38.67
CA PHE A 283 39.86 13.03 39.24
C PHE A 283 39.90 12.95 40.76
N ALA A 284 41.13 12.78 41.25
CA ALA A 284 41.56 12.90 42.63
C ALA A 284 40.91 14.11 43.31
N LYS A 285 40.31 13.88 44.48
CA LYS A 285 39.87 14.93 45.39
C LYS A 285 41.07 15.85 45.70
N PRO A 286 40.96 17.18 45.55
CA PRO A 286 42.02 18.10 45.91
C PRO A 286 42.26 18.04 47.43
N VAL A 287 43.52 17.81 47.82
CA VAL A 287 43.98 17.84 49.22
C VAL A 287 43.93 19.28 49.71
N LYS A 288 43.23 19.53 50.83
CA LYS A 288 43.20 20.85 51.49
C LYS A 288 44.57 21.17 52.09
N PRO A 289 45.12 22.38 51.87
CA PRO A 289 46.32 22.84 52.57
C PRO A 289 46.01 23.12 54.06
N ARG A 290 47.00 22.81 54.91
CA ARG A 290 47.00 23.07 56.36
C ARG A 290 47.29 24.53 56.68
#